data_AF-A0A2N6PIK2-F1
#
_entry.id   AF-A0A2N6PIK2-F1
#
_cell.length_a   1.000
_cell.length_b   1.000
_cell.length_c   1.000
_cell.angle_alpha   90.00
_cell.angle_beta   90.00
_cell.angle_gamma   90.00
#
_symmetry.space_group_name_H-M   'P 1'
#
loop_
_entity.id
_entity.type
_entity.pdbx_description
1 polymer ?
#
loop_
_entity_poly.entity_id
_entity_poly.type
_entity_poly.pdbx_seq_one_letter_code
_entity_poly.pdbx_strand_id
1 'polypeptide(L)'
;MRQTITALTVAALIALTGCSSDEQSDDNGASGGERGGEASVQQFASKVAGVKHDIDDWITDWEEATCSSIAVDQGAADCHAYAVAGGYTAESAYLGLNGLTSEQSTNYLGEPPEEIAALYEETVETAKAASEAGEAFGEVDCDSDDGCLGEVHRLASTMKDLQTKLTEWSPYL
;
A
#
# COMPACT_ATOMS: atom_id res chain seq x y z
N MET A 1 27.82 43.00 -19.48
CA MET A 1 27.55 43.03 -18.03
C MET A 1 26.56 41.93 -17.72
N ARG A 2 27.01 40.83 -17.12
CA ARG A 2 26.15 39.72 -16.70
C ARG A 2 26.53 39.32 -15.27
N GLN A 3 25.47 39.10 -14.50
CA GLN A 3 25.39 39.15 -13.05
C GLN A 3 26.05 37.95 -12.38
N THR A 4 26.74 38.23 -11.29
CA THR A 4 27.25 37.32 -10.26
C THR A 4 26.10 36.70 -9.47
N ILE A 5 26.10 35.37 -9.29
CA ILE A 5 25.28 34.69 -8.29
C ILE A 5 26.21 34.03 -7.28
N THR A 6 26.06 34.49 -6.04
CA THR A 6 26.83 34.16 -4.84
C THR A 6 26.38 32.81 -4.29
N ALA A 7 27.31 31.87 -4.12
CA ALA A 7 27.07 30.60 -3.42
C ALA A 7 26.95 30.84 -1.90
N LEU A 8 25.90 30.31 -1.29
CA LEU A 8 25.67 30.37 0.16
C LEU A 8 25.90 28.97 0.74
N THR A 9 27.03 28.82 1.42
CA THR A 9 27.44 27.62 2.15
C THR A 9 26.78 27.63 3.53
N VAL A 10 25.99 26.61 3.87
CA VAL A 10 25.49 26.42 5.23
C VAL A 10 26.28 25.29 5.88
N ALA A 11 27.12 25.65 6.86
CA ALA A 11 27.82 24.73 7.73
C ALA A 11 26.96 24.45 8.97
N ALA A 12 26.53 23.20 9.16
CA ALA A 12 25.85 22.76 10.38
C ALA A 12 26.88 22.12 11.32
N LEU A 13 27.15 22.80 12.45
CA LEU A 13 27.90 22.28 13.59
C LEU A 13 26.96 21.44 14.45
N ILE A 14 27.13 20.11 14.46
CA ILE A 14 26.48 19.24 15.45
C ILE A 14 27.38 19.19 16.69
N ALA A 15 26.92 19.82 17.77
CA ALA A 15 27.54 19.74 19.07
C ALA A 15 27.23 18.38 19.71
N LEU A 16 28.24 17.51 19.78
CA LEU A 16 28.27 16.33 20.64
C LEU A 16 28.36 16.80 22.10
N THR A 17 27.23 16.89 22.78
CA THR A 17 27.19 16.95 24.24
C THR A 17 26.88 15.55 24.76
N GLY A 18 27.87 14.98 25.46
CA GLY A 18 27.72 13.71 26.15
C GLY A 18 26.87 13.86 27.40
N CYS A 19 26.05 12.85 27.66
CA CYS A 19 25.56 12.51 29.00
C CYS A 19 26.06 11.11 29.32
N SER A 20 26.86 11.03 30.38
CA SER A 20 27.19 9.80 31.12
C SER A 20 26.04 9.38 32.02
N SER A 21 26.07 8.08 32.39
CA SER A 21 25.31 7.40 33.45
C SER A 21 23.88 7.03 33.06
N ASP A 22 23.40 5.78 33.18
CA ASP A 22 23.71 4.72 34.14
C ASP A 22 23.50 3.32 33.52
N GLU A 23 24.23 2.33 34.06
CA GLU A 23 23.92 0.91 33.93
C GLU A 23 22.53 0.62 34.52
N GLN A 24 21.59 0.17 33.69
CA GLN A 24 20.37 -0.46 34.14
C GLN A 24 20.24 -1.79 33.40
N SER A 25 20.51 -2.87 34.14
CA SER A 25 20.12 -4.23 33.78
C SER A 25 18.61 -4.27 33.65
N ASP A 26 18.11 -4.25 32.42
CA ASP A 26 16.77 -4.75 32.12
C ASP A 26 16.88 -6.13 31.50
N ASP A 27 16.60 -7.09 32.37
CA ASP A 27 16.22 -8.46 32.12
C ASP A 27 14.91 -8.46 31.30
N ASN A 28 14.98 -8.00 30.04
CA ASN A 28 13.89 -8.16 29.10
C ASN A 28 14.05 -9.53 28.46
N GLY A 29 13.49 -10.53 29.16
CA GLY A 29 13.12 -11.80 28.59
C GLY A 29 12.50 -11.55 27.22
N ALA A 30 13.23 -11.98 26.19
CA ALA A 30 12.70 -12.11 24.86
C ALA A 30 11.48 -13.01 24.98
N SER A 31 10.30 -12.40 25.05
CA SER A 31 9.03 -13.04 24.75
C SER A 31 9.14 -13.46 23.29
N GLY A 32 9.72 -14.64 23.07
CA GLY A 32 9.50 -15.42 21.87
C GLY A 32 8.00 -15.66 21.82
N GLY A 33 7.28 -14.72 21.20
CA GLY A 33 5.86 -14.82 20.98
C GLY A 33 5.63 -16.13 20.26
N GLU A 34 4.82 -17.00 20.86
CA GLU A 34 4.30 -18.21 20.25
C GLU A 34 3.68 -17.83 18.90
N ARG A 35 4.48 -18.01 17.83
CA ARG A 35 4.01 -17.99 16.45
C ARG A 35 3.17 -19.25 16.25
N GLY A 36 1.93 -19.22 16.73
CA GLY A 36 1.07 -20.40 16.70
C GLY A 36 -0.20 -20.32 17.55
N GLY A 37 -0.53 -19.16 18.11
CA GLY A 37 -1.90 -18.94 18.60
C GLY A 37 -2.86 -18.80 17.41
N GLU A 38 -4.06 -19.34 17.53
CA GLU A 38 -5.15 -19.12 16.57
C GLU A 38 -5.41 -17.61 16.48
N ALA A 39 -5.17 -17.01 15.32
CA ALA A 39 -5.32 -15.58 15.14
C ALA A 39 -6.79 -15.18 15.27
N SER A 40 -7.06 -14.05 15.92
CA SER A 40 -8.43 -13.58 16.13
C SER A 40 -8.95 -12.79 14.92
N VAL A 41 -10.28 -12.72 14.81
CA VAL A 41 -10.97 -11.87 13.81
C VAL A 41 -10.47 -10.43 13.90
N GLN A 42 -10.25 -9.90 15.11
CA GLN A 42 -9.77 -8.54 15.33
C GLN A 42 -8.33 -8.32 14.83
N GLN A 43 -7.45 -9.34 14.87
CA GLN A 43 -6.10 -9.21 14.33
C GLN A 43 -6.12 -9.05 12.80
N PHE A 44 -6.94 -9.85 12.11
CA PHE A 44 -7.14 -9.70 10.67
C PHE A 44 -7.83 -8.39 10.32
N ALA A 45 -8.94 -8.05 10.99
CA ALA A 45 -9.68 -6.82 10.75
C ALA A 45 -8.80 -5.58 10.92
N SER A 46 -7.92 -5.53 11.92
CA SER A 46 -6.98 -4.41 12.09
C SER A 46 -6.00 -4.26 10.93
N LYS A 47 -5.55 -5.36 10.31
CA LYS A 47 -4.68 -5.30 9.13
C LYS A 47 -5.44 -4.87 7.89
N VAL A 48 -6.66 -5.40 7.71
CA VAL A 48 -7.55 -4.99 6.62
C VAL A 48 -7.95 -3.52 6.73
N ALA A 49 -8.13 -2.99 7.94
CA ALA A 49 -8.43 -1.58 8.18
C ALA A 49 -7.38 -0.64 7.56
N GLY A 50 -6.09 -0.97 7.73
CA GLY A 50 -4.99 -0.19 7.14
C GLY A 50 -5.02 -0.22 5.62
N VAL A 51 -5.19 -1.41 5.04
CA VAL A 51 -5.33 -1.58 3.58
C VAL A 51 -6.55 -0.80 3.06
N LYS A 52 -7.68 -0.86 3.76
CA LYS A 52 -8.89 -0.10 3.41
C LYS A 52 -8.61 1.39 3.36
N HIS A 53 -7.93 1.94 4.37
CA HIS A 53 -7.60 3.36 4.39
C HIS A 53 -6.74 3.76 3.20
N ASP A 54 -5.68 3.01 2.90
CA ASP A 54 -4.78 3.34 1.78
C ASP A 54 -5.50 3.29 0.41
N ILE A 55 -6.42 2.32 0.24
CA ILE A 55 -7.23 2.20 -0.98
C ILE A 55 -8.27 3.31 -1.08
N ASP A 56 -8.96 3.63 0.02
CA ASP A 56 -9.94 4.72 0.07
C ASP A 56 -9.29 6.09 -0.23
N ASP A 57 -8.10 6.33 0.32
CA ASP A 57 -7.33 7.55 0.10
C ASP A 57 -6.92 7.66 -1.38
N TRP A 58 -6.40 6.59 -1.98
CA TRP A 58 -6.05 6.59 -3.40
C TRP A 58 -7.27 6.85 -4.30
N ILE A 59 -8.41 6.21 -4.03
CA ILE A 59 -9.65 6.43 -4.79
C ILE A 59 -10.10 7.88 -4.67
N THR A 60 -10.04 8.45 -3.46
CA THR A 60 -10.42 9.84 -3.20
C THR A 60 -9.53 10.78 -3.98
N ASP A 61 -8.21 10.63 -3.89
CA ASP A 61 -7.25 11.46 -4.61
C ASP A 61 -7.41 11.37 -6.13
N TRP A 62 -7.62 10.15 -6.66
CA TRP A 62 -7.90 9.91 -8.08
C TRP A 62 -9.15 10.67 -8.55
N GLU A 63 -10.21 10.64 -7.76
CA GLU A 63 -11.49 11.30 -8.09
C GLU A 63 -11.42 12.82 -7.91
N GLU A 64 -10.77 13.33 -6.87
CA GLU A 64 -10.57 14.76 -6.64
C GLU A 64 -9.68 15.41 -7.71
N ALA A 65 -8.68 14.69 -8.20
CA ALA A 65 -7.86 15.08 -9.33
C ALA A 65 -8.60 14.98 -10.68
N THR A 66 -9.85 14.51 -10.69
CA THR A 66 -10.67 14.26 -11.90
C THR A 66 -10.02 13.28 -12.88
N CYS A 67 -9.23 12.35 -12.37
CA CYS A 67 -8.50 11.40 -13.19
C CYS A 67 -9.41 10.34 -13.81
N SER A 68 -9.01 9.90 -14.99
CA SER A 68 -9.70 8.88 -15.78
C SER A 68 -8.73 8.22 -16.73
N SER A 69 -9.06 7.04 -17.24
CA SER A 69 -8.25 6.38 -18.27
C SER A 69 -8.09 7.25 -19.52
N ILE A 70 -9.10 8.02 -19.89
CA ILE A 70 -9.05 8.97 -21.01
C ILE A 70 -8.05 10.10 -20.72
N ALA A 71 -8.02 10.63 -19.50
CA ALA A 71 -7.07 11.69 -19.14
C ALA A 71 -5.62 11.18 -19.23
N VAL A 72 -5.36 9.97 -18.74
CA VAL A 72 -4.02 9.34 -18.84
C VAL A 72 -3.63 9.11 -20.30
N ASP A 73 -4.53 8.54 -21.11
CA ASP A 73 -4.34 8.30 -22.55
C ASP A 73 -4.06 9.59 -23.34
N GLN A 74 -4.63 10.73 -22.89
CA GLN A 74 -4.36 12.05 -23.47
C GLN A 74 -3.08 12.72 -22.96
N GLY A 75 -2.27 12.02 -22.13
CA GLY A 75 -0.99 12.50 -21.63
C GLY A 75 -1.09 13.40 -20.40
N ALA A 76 -2.18 13.33 -19.62
CA ALA A 76 -2.26 14.03 -18.34
C ALA A 76 -1.27 13.43 -17.33
N ALA A 77 -0.13 14.11 -17.15
CA ALA A 77 1.00 13.60 -16.37
C ALA A 77 0.68 13.37 -14.88
N ASP A 78 -0.20 14.19 -14.30
CA ASP A 78 -0.72 14.03 -12.94
C ASP A 78 -1.54 12.75 -12.81
N CYS A 79 -2.47 12.50 -13.74
CA CYS A 79 -3.27 11.27 -13.72
C CYS A 79 -2.43 10.02 -14.04
N HIS A 80 -1.43 10.14 -14.89
CA HIS A 80 -0.46 9.06 -15.10
C HIS A 80 0.29 8.74 -13.79
N ALA A 81 0.75 9.76 -13.06
CA ALA A 81 1.40 9.57 -11.77
C ALA A 81 0.46 8.91 -10.74
N TYR A 82 -0.82 9.29 -10.70
CA TYR A 82 -1.80 8.62 -9.85
C TYR A 82 -2.05 7.16 -10.26
N ALA A 83 -2.04 6.83 -11.56
CA ALA A 83 -2.16 5.45 -12.02
C ALA A 83 -0.97 4.61 -11.56
N VAL A 84 0.26 5.14 -11.70
CA VAL A 84 1.48 4.50 -11.19
C VAL A 84 1.39 4.28 -9.68
N ALA A 85 0.99 5.31 -8.93
CA ALA A 85 0.79 5.19 -7.49
C ALA A 85 -0.25 4.12 -7.14
N GLY A 86 -1.34 4.03 -7.90
CA GLY A 86 -2.39 3.02 -7.72
C GLY A 86 -1.87 1.60 -7.89
N GLY A 87 -1.00 1.37 -8.86
CA GLY A 87 -0.32 0.09 -9.04
C GLY A 87 0.50 -0.32 -7.81
N TYR A 88 1.31 0.58 -7.27
CA TYR A 88 2.09 0.32 -6.06
C TYR A 88 1.24 0.13 -4.80
N THR A 89 0.14 0.89 -4.68
CA THR A 89 -0.82 0.72 -3.58
C THR A 89 -1.49 -0.65 -3.67
N ALA A 90 -1.90 -1.09 -4.86
CA ALA A 90 -2.49 -2.40 -5.09
C ALA A 90 -1.53 -3.55 -4.76
N GLU A 91 -0.28 -3.45 -5.20
CA GLU A 91 0.77 -4.43 -4.89
C GLU A 91 1.02 -4.51 -3.38
N SER A 92 1.14 -3.36 -2.72
CA SER A 92 1.33 -3.29 -1.27
C SER A 92 0.15 -3.90 -0.50
N ALA A 93 -1.09 -3.65 -0.95
CA ALA A 93 -2.29 -4.25 -0.40
C ALA A 93 -2.26 -5.79 -0.54
N TYR A 94 -1.97 -6.30 -1.74
CA TYR A 94 -1.88 -7.74 -1.99
C TYR A 94 -0.80 -8.40 -1.14
N LEU A 95 0.43 -7.87 -1.14
CA LEU A 95 1.53 -8.42 -0.35
C LEU A 95 1.24 -8.34 1.15
N GLY A 96 0.63 -7.25 1.61
CA GLY A 96 0.25 -7.04 3.01
C GLY A 96 -0.79 -8.06 3.48
N LEU A 97 -1.83 -8.30 2.68
CA LEU A 97 -2.87 -9.30 2.96
C LEU A 97 -2.30 -10.71 2.81
N ASN A 98 -1.78 -11.10 1.65
CA ASN A 98 -1.22 -12.44 1.44
C ASN A 98 -0.13 -12.80 2.49
N GLY A 99 0.60 -11.81 2.98
CA GLY A 99 1.57 -11.96 4.06
C GLY A 99 1.00 -12.33 5.43
N LEU A 100 -0.30 -12.21 5.70
CA LEU A 100 -0.87 -12.61 7.00
C LEU A 100 -1.05 -14.14 7.10
N THR A 101 -1.20 -14.83 5.98
CA THR A 101 -1.38 -16.30 5.93
C THR A 101 -0.16 -17.03 5.37
N SER A 102 0.88 -16.30 4.95
CA SER A 102 2.14 -16.90 4.47
C SER A 102 3.14 -17.12 5.60
N GLU A 103 3.51 -18.36 5.91
CA GLU A 103 4.47 -18.71 6.99
C GLU A 103 5.86 -18.04 6.86
N GLN A 104 6.23 -17.62 5.65
CA GLN A 104 7.52 -16.96 5.37
C GLN A 104 7.49 -15.45 5.65
N SER A 105 6.29 -14.88 5.84
CA SER A 105 6.08 -13.46 6.06
C SER A 105 6.38 -13.08 7.52
N THR A 106 6.97 -11.90 7.70
CA THR A 106 7.14 -11.28 9.02
C THR A 106 5.82 -10.86 9.65
N ASN A 107 4.76 -10.71 8.84
CA ASN A 107 3.41 -10.35 9.27
C ASN A 107 2.49 -11.57 9.47
N TYR A 108 3.02 -12.79 9.40
CA TYR A 108 2.23 -14.02 9.53
C TYR A 108 1.42 -14.06 10.84
N LEU A 109 0.12 -14.26 10.70
CA LEU A 109 -0.85 -14.41 11.78
C LEU A 109 -1.33 -15.87 11.94
N GLY A 110 -1.34 -16.64 10.85
CA GLY A 110 -1.94 -17.98 10.83
C GLY A 110 -3.08 -18.06 9.82
N GLU A 111 -3.87 -19.13 9.90
CA GLU A 111 -5.12 -19.24 9.15
C GLU A 111 -6.17 -18.26 9.69
N PRO A 112 -7.02 -17.68 8.83
CA PRO A 112 -8.13 -16.85 9.27
C PRO A 112 -9.18 -17.70 10.02
N PRO A 113 -9.82 -17.16 11.08
CA PRO A 113 -10.97 -17.80 11.71
C PRO A 113 -12.06 -18.18 10.70
N GLU A 114 -12.73 -19.31 10.95
CA GLU A 114 -13.75 -19.88 10.03
C GLU A 114 -14.84 -18.85 9.65
N GLU A 115 -15.24 -17.98 10.57
CA GLU A 115 -16.24 -16.93 10.35
C GLU A 115 -15.84 -15.92 9.25
N ILE A 116 -14.55 -15.63 9.10
CA ILE A 116 -14.04 -14.64 8.13
C ILE A 116 -13.20 -15.25 7.00
N ALA A 117 -12.95 -16.57 7.02
CA ALA A 117 -12.04 -17.23 6.10
C ALA A 117 -12.39 -16.96 4.63
N ALA A 118 -13.66 -17.13 4.26
CA ALA A 118 -14.11 -16.88 2.88
C ALA A 118 -14.02 -15.40 2.47
N LEU A 119 -14.44 -14.48 3.36
CA LEU A 119 -14.32 -13.04 3.11
C LEU A 119 -12.85 -12.64 2.92
N TYR A 120 -11.96 -13.22 3.72
CA TYR A 120 -10.53 -12.97 3.65
C TYR A 120 -9.91 -13.50 2.36
N GLU A 121 -10.20 -14.73 1.97
CA GLU A 121 -9.74 -15.32 0.71
C GLU A 121 -10.17 -14.46 -0.49
N GLU A 122 -11.45 -14.07 -0.56
CA GLU A 122 -11.96 -13.20 -1.62
C GLU A 122 -11.29 -11.82 -1.63
N THR A 123 -10.96 -11.28 -0.44
CA THR A 123 -10.26 -10.00 -0.31
C THR A 123 -8.83 -10.10 -0.85
N VAL A 124 -8.10 -11.17 -0.54
CA VAL A 124 -6.75 -11.42 -1.06
C VAL A 124 -6.78 -11.57 -2.58
N GLU A 125 -7.71 -12.35 -3.13
CA GLU A 125 -7.83 -12.55 -4.59
C GLU A 125 -8.20 -11.25 -5.31
N THR A 126 -9.07 -10.42 -4.72
CA THR A 126 -9.41 -9.11 -5.30
C THR A 126 -8.21 -8.17 -5.26
N ALA A 127 -7.43 -8.17 -4.17
CA ALA A 127 -6.21 -7.38 -4.06
C ALA A 127 -5.14 -7.83 -5.07
N LYS A 128 -5.02 -9.15 -5.28
CA LYS A 128 -4.14 -9.73 -6.30
C LYS A 128 -4.53 -9.27 -7.70
N ALA A 129 -5.81 -9.31 -8.05
CA ALA A 129 -6.28 -8.83 -9.35
C ALA A 129 -5.99 -7.34 -9.57
N ALA A 130 -6.09 -6.51 -8.53
CA ALA A 130 -5.67 -5.11 -8.58
C ALA A 130 -4.16 -4.96 -8.78
N SER A 131 -3.35 -5.75 -8.07
CA SER A 131 -1.89 -5.77 -8.22
C SER A 131 -1.47 -6.17 -9.64
N GLU A 132 -2.07 -7.23 -10.20
CA GLU A 132 -1.79 -7.71 -11.57
C GLU A 132 -2.24 -6.69 -12.64
N ALA A 133 -3.26 -5.87 -12.34
CA ALA A 133 -3.64 -4.74 -13.20
C ALA A 133 -2.62 -3.61 -13.15
N GLY A 134 -2.07 -3.32 -11.96
CA GLY A 134 -0.99 -2.35 -11.78
C GLY A 134 0.29 -2.75 -12.50
N GLU A 135 0.69 -4.02 -12.40
CA GLU A 135 1.86 -4.57 -13.09
C GLU A 135 1.73 -4.41 -14.60
N ALA A 136 0.63 -4.87 -15.19
CA ALA A 136 0.43 -4.79 -16.63
C ALA A 136 0.34 -3.34 -17.13
N PHE A 137 -0.25 -2.42 -16.35
CA PHE A 137 -0.18 -0.99 -16.69
C PHE A 137 1.27 -0.50 -16.74
N GLY A 138 2.12 -0.92 -15.78
CA GLY A 138 3.54 -0.59 -15.76
C GLY A 138 4.35 -1.18 -16.93
N GLU A 139 3.83 -2.16 -17.64
CA GLU A 139 4.44 -2.73 -18.86
C GLU A 139 4.10 -1.95 -20.14
N VAL A 140 3.08 -1.08 -20.11
CA VAL A 140 2.61 -0.31 -21.27
C VAL A 140 3.29 1.05 -21.34
N ASP A 141 3.77 1.43 -22.52
CA ASP A 141 4.27 2.78 -22.78
C ASP A 141 3.13 3.67 -23.28
N CYS A 142 2.51 4.45 -22.39
CA CYS A 142 1.38 5.31 -22.73
C CYS A 142 1.67 6.40 -23.79
N ASP A 143 2.94 6.69 -24.09
CA ASP A 143 3.29 7.62 -25.15
C ASP A 143 3.32 6.97 -26.55
N SER A 144 3.38 5.63 -26.61
CA SER A 144 3.60 4.90 -27.86
C SER A 144 2.68 3.70 -28.11
N ASP A 145 1.93 3.25 -27.11
CA ASP A 145 1.06 2.09 -27.17
C ASP A 145 -0.44 2.45 -27.10
N ASP A 146 -1.22 1.95 -28.07
CA ASP A 146 -2.69 2.05 -28.10
C ASP A 146 -3.39 1.30 -26.93
N GLY A 147 -2.63 0.54 -26.13
CA GLY A 147 -3.13 -0.26 -25.00
C GLY A 147 -3.33 0.51 -23.70
N CYS A 148 -2.79 1.74 -23.59
CA CYS A 148 -2.77 2.51 -22.34
C CYS A 148 -4.17 2.73 -21.75
N LEU A 149 -5.13 3.20 -22.56
CA LEU A 149 -6.50 3.42 -22.12
C LEU A 149 -7.13 2.17 -21.49
N GLY A 150 -6.85 0.99 -22.07
CA GLY A 150 -7.38 -0.29 -21.61
C GLY A 150 -6.82 -0.69 -20.26
N GLU A 151 -5.49 -0.66 -20.10
CA GLU A 151 -4.84 -1.07 -18.85
C GLU A 151 -5.09 -0.07 -17.70
N VAL A 152 -5.12 1.23 -17.97
CA VAL A 152 -5.50 2.23 -16.95
C VAL A 152 -6.94 2.04 -16.51
N HIS A 153 -7.85 1.74 -17.45
CA HIS A 153 -9.24 1.43 -17.10
C HIS A 153 -9.33 0.17 -16.24
N ARG A 154 -8.58 -0.88 -16.59
CA ARG A 154 -8.53 -2.13 -15.83
C ARG A 154 -8.03 -1.89 -14.41
N LEU A 155 -6.93 -1.15 -14.23
CA LEU A 155 -6.41 -0.77 -12.92
C LEU A 155 -7.44 0.01 -12.10
N ALA A 156 -8.03 1.06 -12.66
CA ALA A 156 -9.02 1.86 -11.94
C ALA A 156 -10.27 1.04 -11.55
N SER A 157 -10.69 0.10 -12.40
CA SER A 157 -11.80 -0.82 -12.11
C SER A 157 -11.45 -1.77 -10.96
N THR A 158 -10.32 -2.46 -11.02
CA THR A 158 -9.93 -3.45 -10.01
C THR A 158 -9.65 -2.81 -8.66
N MET A 159 -9.15 -1.57 -8.63
CA MET A 159 -9.03 -0.79 -7.39
C MET A 159 -10.40 -0.48 -6.77
N LYS A 160 -11.42 -0.17 -7.57
CA LYS A 160 -12.80 0.02 -7.09
C LYS A 160 -13.44 -1.28 -6.63
N ASP A 161 -13.16 -2.38 -7.31
CA ASP A 161 -13.61 -3.71 -6.87
C ASP A 161 -12.98 -4.06 -5.52
N LEU A 162 -11.68 -3.79 -5.35
CA LEU A 162 -10.98 -3.95 -4.07
C LEU A 162 -11.57 -3.06 -2.97
N GLN A 163 -11.83 -1.78 -3.24
CA GLN A 163 -12.50 -0.89 -2.28
C GLN A 163 -13.86 -1.45 -1.84
N THR A 164 -14.64 -1.97 -2.80
CA THR A 164 -15.95 -2.56 -2.53
C THR A 164 -15.81 -3.78 -1.61
N LYS A 165 -14.87 -4.68 -1.93
CA LYS A 165 -14.59 -5.87 -1.13
C LYS A 165 -14.10 -5.50 0.28
N LEU A 166 -13.22 -4.51 0.41
CA LEU A 166 -12.76 -4.00 1.70
C LEU A 166 -13.90 -3.38 2.52
N THR A 167 -14.92 -2.82 1.88
CA THR A 167 -16.10 -2.28 2.58
C THR A 167 -16.98 -3.37 3.19
N GLU A 168 -16.96 -4.60 2.67
CA GLU A 168 -17.67 -5.75 3.24
C GLU A 168 -17.15 -6.12 4.65
N TRP A 169 -15.95 -5.67 5.01
CA TRP A 169 -15.38 -5.84 6.35
C TRP A 169 -15.99 -4.94 7.43
N SER A 170 -16.87 -3.98 7.08
CA SER A 170 -17.46 -3.03 8.04
C SER A 170 -18.01 -3.65 9.34
N PRO A 171 -18.58 -4.87 9.38
CA PRO A 171 -19.02 -5.49 10.64
C PRO A 171 -17.88 -5.81 11.63
N TYR A 172 -16.63 -5.85 11.15
CA TYR A 172 -15.44 -6.25 11.92
C TYR A 172 -14.46 -5.08 12.18
N LEU A 173 -14.68 -3.93 11.53
CA LEU A 173 -13.87 -2.70 11.60
C LEU A 173 -14.48 -1.70 12.60
#